data_AF-A0A3M1BYL0-F1
#
_entry.id   AF-A0A3M1BYL0-F1
#
_cell.length_a   1.000
_cell.length_b   1.000
_cell.length_c   1.000
_cell.angle_alpha   90.00
_cell.angle_beta   90.00
_cell.angle_gamma   90.00
#
_symmetry.space_group_name_H-M   'P 1'
#
loop_
_entity.id
_entity.type
_entity.pdbx_description
1 polymer ?
#
loop_
_entity_poly.entity_id
_entity_poly.type
_entity_poly.pdbx_seq_one_letter_code
_entity_poly.pdbx_strand_id
1 'polypeptide(L)'
;MNWGDLLLDMGYAGFAGFVVGFATRRVLNLFLLLLGLYILSLMWLASKGIVEVHWGQLFVLFRGMFEGFTEFVQGLIRKLAFAGSFAVGFALGFKA
;
A
#
# COMPACT_ATOMS: atom_id res chain seq x y z
N MET A 1 28.66 -15.07 -14.52
CA MET A 1 27.55 -14.13 -14.25
C MET A 1 27.84 -12.89 -15.06
N ASN A 2 27.08 -12.62 -16.14
CA ASN A 2 27.34 -11.50 -17.04
C ASN A 2 26.82 -10.21 -16.40
N TRP A 3 27.70 -9.23 -16.22
CA TRP A 3 27.37 -7.95 -15.58
C TRP A 3 26.34 -7.12 -16.37
N GLY A 4 26.21 -7.35 -17.68
CA GLY A 4 25.19 -6.71 -18.52
C GLY A 4 23.76 -7.15 -18.20
N ASP A 5 23.56 -8.43 -17.87
CA ASP A 5 22.22 -8.98 -17.59
C ASP A 5 21.69 -8.45 -16.25
N LEU A 6 22.57 -8.31 -15.24
CA LEU A 6 22.20 -7.71 -13.95
C LEU A 6 21.79 -6.23 -14.08
N LEU A 7 22.48 -5.44 -14.91
CA LEU A 7 22.14 -4.04 -15.13
C LEU A 7 20.79 -3.88 -15.84
N LEU A 8 20.51 -4.73 -16.83
CA LEU A 8 19.23 -4.75 -17.53
C LEU A 8 18.09 -5.20 -16.62
N ASP A 9 18.29 -6.25 -15.82
CA ASP A 9 17.29 -6.72 -14.85
C ASP A 9 17.03 -5.69 -13.75
N MET A 10 18.05 -4.98 -13.28
CA MET A 10 17.88 -3.91 -12.28
C MET A 10 17.17 -2.69 -12.85
N GLY A 11 17.44 -2.33 -14.12
CA GLY A 11 16.74 -1.26 -14.83
C GLY A 11 15.27 -1.58 -15.08
N TYR A 12 14.98 -2.81 -15.50
CA TYR A 12 13.61 -3.31 -15.67
C TYR A 12 12.85 -3.34 -14.34
N ALA A 13 13.48 -3.84 -13.27
CA ALA A 13 12.90 -3.85 -11.93
C ALA A 13 12.62 -2.44 -11.40
N GLY A 14 13.50 -1.46 -11.66
CA GLY A 14 13.28 -0.06 -11.27
C GLY A 14 12.12 0.59 -12.02
N PHE A 15 12.02 0.37 -13.34
CA PHE A 15 10.91 0.89 -14.14
C PHE A 15 9.57 0.23 -13.76
N ALA A 16 9.57 -1.09 -13.57
CA ALA A 16 8.41 -1.82 -13.08
C ALA A 16 7.96 -1.30 -11.69
N GLY A 17 8.93 -1.07 -10.79
CA GLY A 17 8.68 -0.43 -9.49
C GLY A 17 8.01 0.93 -9.65
N PHE A 18 8.51 1.79 -10.54
CA PHE A 18 7.94 3.11 -10.82
C PHE A 18 6.50 3.06 -11.29
N VAL A 19 6.19 2.22 -12.28
CA VAL A 19 4.81 2.07 -12.78
C VAL A 19 3.87 1.57 -11.69
N VAL A 20 4.31 0.59 -10.90
CA VAL A 20 3.52 0.04 -9.79
C VAL A 20 3.31 1.09 -8.68
N GLY A 21 4.34 1.85 -8.33
CA GLY A 21 4.25 2.94 -7.35
C GLY A 21 3.24 4.01 -7.78
N PHE A 22 3.29 4.41 -9.04
CA PHE A 22 2.37 5.40 -9.61
C PHE A 22 0.92 4.91 -9.61
N ALA A 23 0.69 3.67 -10.05
CA ALA A 23 -0.64 3.05 -9.99
C ALA A 23 -1.16 2.96 -8.55
N THR A 24 -0.29 2.57 -7.60
CA THR A 24 -0.63 2.45 -6.19
C THR A 24 -1.11 3.78 -5.60
N ARG A 25 -0.46 4.91 -5.91
CA ARG A 25 -0.89 6.24 -5.46
C ARG A 25 -2.33 6.55 -5.90
N ARG A 26 -2.66 6.24 -7.16
CA ARG A 26 -4.00 6.50 -7.71
C ARG A 26 -5.06 5.66 -7.02
N VAL A 27 -4.77 4.37 -6.80
CA VAL A 27 -5.65 3.44 -6.10
C VAL A 27 -5.83 3.85 -4.63
N LEU A 28 -4.75 4.21 -3.93
CA LEU A 28 -4.83 4.65 -2.54
C LEU A 28 -5.65 5.92 -2.38
N ASN A 29 -5.47 6.91 -3.26
CA ASN A 29 -6.27 8.14 -3.19
C ASN A 29 -7.77 7.85 -3.38
N LEU A 30 -8.11 6.97 -4.32
CA LEU A 30 -9.50 6.55 -4.53
C LEU A 30 -10.03 5.76 -3.32
N PHE A 31 -9.24 4.84 -2.78
CA PHE A 31 -9.58 4.05 -1.61
C PHE A 31 -9.80 4.92 -0.37
N LEU A 32 -8.90 5.87 -0.10
CA LEU A 32 -9.03 6.82 1.01
C LEU A 32 -10.26 7.71 0.87
N LEU A 33 -10.59 8.13 -0.35
CA LEU A 33 -11.81 8.89 -0.62
C LEU A 33 -13.06 8.07 -0.31
N LEU A 34 -13.12 6.82 -0.79
CA LEU A 34 -14.24 5.91 -0.52
C LEU A 34 -14.34 5.57 0.98
N LEU A 35 -13.20 5.34 1.64
CA LEU A 35 -13.13 5.04 3.07
C LEU A 35 -13.62 6.23 3.91
N GLY A 36 -13.18 7.44 3.57
CA GLY A 36 -13.64 8.67 4.21
C GLY A 36 -15.14 8.89 4.02
N LEU A 37 -15.65 8.69 2.80
CA LEU A 37 -17.07 8.77 2.51
C LEU A 37 -17.90 7.74 3.30
N TYR A 38 -17.37 6.52 3.43
CA TYR A 38 -18.00 5.46 4.21
C TYR A 38 -18.07 5.80 5.71
N ILE A 39 -16.96 6.29 6.28
CA ILE A 39 -16.91 6.74 7.68
C ILE A 39 -17.86 7.92 7.91
N LEU A 40 -17.90 8.90 7.00
CA LEU A 40 -18.85 10.02 7.04
C LEU A 40 -20.31 9.54 7.04
N SER A 41 -20.63 8.57 6.18
CA SER A 41 -21.96 7.97 6.12
C SER A 41 -22.33 7.27 7.43
N LEU A 42 -21.41 6.49 8.01
CA LEU A 42 -21.61 5.85 9.31
C LEU A 42 -21.78 6.87 10.44
N MET A 43 -20.99 7.95 10.46
CA MET A 43 -21.09 8.99 11.48
C MET A 43 -22.43 9.73 11.42
N TRP A 44 -22.97 9.91 10.21
CA TRP A 44 -24.30 10.48 10.02
C TRP A 44 -25.42 9.53 10.46
N LEU A 45 -25.30 8.22 10.21
CA LEU A 45 -26.26 7.22 10.73
C LEU A 45 -26.17 7.09 12.25
N ALA A 46 -24.96 7.21 12.81
CA ALA A 46 -24.72 7.18 14.24
C ALA A 46 -25.32 8.40 14.95
N SER A 47 -25.22 9.60 14.38
CA SER A 47 -25.84 10.80 14.97
C SER A 47 -27.37 10.74 14.99
N LYS A 48 -27.98 9.95 14.10
CA LYS A 48 -29.42 9.66 14.10
C LYS A 48 -29.81 8.49 15.01
N GLY A 49 -28.85 7.84 15.68
CA GLY A 49 -29.10 6.69 16.55
C GLY A 49 -29.50 5.41 15.82
N ILE A 50 -29.28 5.33 14.50
CA ILE A 50 -29.62 4.15 13.68
C ILE A 50 -28.55 3.07 13.81
N VAL A 51 -27.29 3.45 14.06
CA VAL A 51 -26.13 2.53 14.14
C VAL A 51 -25.22 2.91 15.30
N GLU A 52 -24.80 1.93 16.10
CA GLU A 52 -23.72 2.08 17.09
C GLU A 52 -22.35 1.75 16.49
N VAL A 53 -21.44 2.73 16.52
CA VAL A 53 -20.07 2.56 16.01
C VAL A 53 -19.13 2.12 17.13
N HIS A 54 -18.67 0.88 17.06
CA HIS A 54 -17.74 0.29 18.02
C HIS A 54 -16.27 0.58 17.65
N TRP A 55 -15.79 1.76 18.05
CA TRP A 55 -14.43 2.24 17.74
C TRP A 55 -13.30 1.29 18.16
N GLY A 56 -13.48 0.57 19.28
CA GLY A 56 -12.49 -0.40 19.76
C GLY A 56 -12.30 -1.59 18.81
N GLN A 57 -13.40 -2.16 18.30
CA GLN A 57 -13.34 -3.29 17.37
C GLN A 57 -12.79 -2.86 16.00
N LEU A 58 -13.14 -1.66 15.54
CA LEU A 58 -12.58 -1.08 14.33
C LEU A 58 -11.05 -0.93 14.45
N PHE A 59 -10.55 -0.48 15.59
CA PHE A 59 -9.12 -0.32 15.80
C PHE A 59 -8.36 -1.68 15.80
N VAL A 60 -8.97 -2.73 16.35
CA VAL A 60 -8.42 -4.10 16.28
C VAL A 60 -8.34 -4.59 14.85
N LEU A 61 -9.41 -4.39 14.06
CA LEU A 61 -9.42 -4.70 12.62
C LEU A 61 -8.30 -3.97 11.87
N PHE A 62 -8.15 -2.67 12.08
CA PHE A 62 -7.07 -1.89 11.46
C PHE A 62 -5.69 -2.39 11.87
N ARG A 63 -5.46 -2.69 13.16
CA ARG A 63 -4.18 -3.25 13.64
C ARG A 63 -3.84 -4.56 12.95
N GLY A 64 -4.79 -5.50 12.85
CA GLY A 64 -4.57 -6.77 12.16
C GLY A 64 -4.21 -6.58 10.68
N MET A 65 -4.84 -5.62 9.99
CA MET A 65 -4.48 -5.27 8.62
C MET A 65 -3.05 -4.70 8.50
N PHE A 66 -2.65 -3.81 9.43
CA PHE A 66 -1.30 -3.23 9.44
C PHE A 66 -0.23 -4.29 9.74
N GLU A 67 -0.49 -5.19 10.70
CA GLU A 67 0.42 -6.29 11.06
C GLU A 67 0.59 -7.27 9.88
N GLY A 68 -0.50 -7.66 9.20
CA GLY A 68 -0.40 -8.50 8.01
C GLY A 68 0.36 -7.81 6.86
N PHE A 69 0.18 -6.51 6.69
CA PHE A 69 0.93 -5.73 5.69
C PHE A 69 2.42 -5.65 6.02
N THR A 70 2.80 -5.40 7.28
CA THR A 70 4.21 -5.37 7.68
C THR A 70 4.86 -6.75 7.54
N GLU A 71 4.17 -7.84 7.87
CA GLU A 71 4.67 -9.20 7.62
C GLU A 71 4.87 -9.49 6.14
N PHE A 72 3.91 -9.12 5.30
CA PHE A 72 4.02 -9.27 3.84
C PHE A 72 5.23 -8.49 3.27
N VAL A 73 5.37 -7.22 3.67
CA VAL A 73 6.49 -6.36 3.25
C VAL A 73 7.83 -6.94 3.73
N GLN A 74 7.91 -7.37 5.00
CA GLN A 74 9.10 -8.03 5.52
C GLN A 74 9.41 -9.34 4.78
N GLY A 75 8.40 -10.13 4.42
CA GLY A 75 8.55 -11.35 3.63
C GLY A 75 9.07 -11.08 2.22
N LEU A 76 8.60 -10.02 1.57
CA LEU A 76 9.10 -9.56 0.26
C LEU A 76 10.55 -9.08 0.33
N ILE A 77 10.89 -8.25 1.33
CA ILE A 77 12.24 -7.72 1.52
C ILE A 77 13.24 -8.86 1.73
N ARG A 78 12.89 -9.90 2.51
CA ARG A 78 13.76 -11.06 2.74
C ARG A 78 13.97 -11.95 1.51
N LYS A 79 13.01 -11.99 0.58
CA LYS A 79 13.02 -12.88 -0.59
C LYS A 79 13.67 -12.26 -1.84
N LEU A 80 13.80 -10.94 -1.90
CA LEU A 80 14.23 -10.24 -3.13
C LEU A 80 15.59 -9.53 -2.94
N ALA A 81 16.68 -10.16 -3.40
CA ALA A 81 17.99 -9.49 -3.55
C ALA A 81 17.97 -8.35 -4.59
N PHE A 82 16.97 -8.34 -5.48
CA PHE A 82 16.67 -7.29 -6.47
C PHE A 82 15.80 -6.13 -5.94
N ALA A 83 15.42 -6.16 -4.65
CA ALA A 83 14.49 -5.18 -4.08
C ALA A 83 15.01 -3.73 -4.06
N GLY A 84 16.32 -3.52 -4.15
CA GLY A 84 16.90 -2.17 -4.08
C GLY A 84 16.41 -1.26 -5.21
N SER A 85 16.60 -1.67 -6.47
CA SER A 85 16.18 -0.84 -7.62
C SER A 85 14.65 -0.78 -7.76
N PHE A 86 13.94 -1.86 -7.47
CA PHE A 86 12.47 -1.87 -7.43
C PHE A 86 11.91 -0.93 -6.36
N ALA A 87 12.43 -0.97 -5.13
CA ALA A 87 11.96 -0.12 -4.04
C ALA A 87 12.23 1.36 -4.30
N VAL A 88 13.40 1.69 -4.86
CA VAL A 88 13.72 3.06 -5.29
C VAL A 88 12.78 3.51 -6.41
N GLY A 89 12.59 2.68 -7.43
CA GLY A 89 11.63 2.94 -8.50
C GLY A 89 10.21 3.14 -7.97
N PHE A 90 9.75 2.26 -7.08
CA PHE A 90 8.44 2.32 -6.43
C PHE A 90 8.28 3.59 -5.61
N ALA A 91 9.24 3.95 -4.76
CA ALA A 91 9.17 5.16 -3.95
C ALA A 91 9.08 6.43 -4.84
N LEU A 92 9.83 6.47 -5.94
CA LEU A 92 9.77 7.55 -6.92
C LEU A 92 8.41 7.59 -7.63
N GLY A 93 7.90 6.44 -8.08
CA GLY A 93 6.60 6.33 -8.73
C GLY A 93 5.43 6.68 -7.81
N PHE A 94 5.54 6.32 -6.53
CA PHE A 94 4.56 6.65 -5.51
C PHE A 94 4.49 8.15 -5.20
N LYS A 95 5.62 8.85 -5.32
CA LYS A 95 5.71 10.30 -5.12
C LYS A 95 5.34 11.10 -6.37
N ALA A 96 5.59 10.55 -7.56
CA ALA A 96 5.23 11.13 -8.86
C ALA A 96 3.69 11.27 -8.98
#